data_AF-A0A1V4XFI1-F1
#
_entry.id   AF-A0A1V4XFI1-F1
#
_cell.length_a   1.000
_cell.length_b   1.000
_cell.length_c   1.000
_cell.angle_alpha   90.00
_cell.angle_beta   90.00
_cell.angle_gamma   90.00
#
_symmetry.space_group_name_H-M   'P 1'
#
loop_
_entity.id
_entity.type
_entity.pdbx_description
1 polymer ?
#
loop_
_entity_poly.entity_id
_entity_poly.type
_entity_poly.pdbx_seq_one_letter_code
_entity_poly.pdbx_strand_id
1 'polypeptide(L)'
;MAASDEELAEMRDEMLDCFGPLPPEARNLIEVISLRNLMKRLMAEKMEYDGRHMILAIHRSSPIDPLRLVALAKKKGKGTRFTPDHRFYVPMPDLPEERVIEAAKGLLRELAAQ
;
A
#
# COMPACT_ATOMS: atom_id res chain seq x y z
N MET A 1 14.03 -3.97 11.61
CA MET A 1 13.34 -4.24 10.32
C MET A 1 13.74 -3.14 9.36
N ALA A 2 14.09 -3.46 8.11
CA ALA A 2 14.52 -2.48 7.11
C ALA A 2 13.59 -1.24 7.08
N ALA A 3 14.20 -0.08 7.25
CA ALA A 3 13.56 1.22 7.38
C ALA A 3 13.32 1.88 6.02
N SER A 4 14.09 1.53 4.98
CA SER A 4 13.91 2.02 3.61
C SER A 4 13.67 0.89 2.61
N ASP A 5 13.31 1.27 1.38
CA ASP A 5 13.20 0.33 0.26
C ASP A 5 14.59 -0.12 -0.24
N GLU A 6 15.63 0.70 -0.10
CA GLU A 6 17.01 0.31 -0.44
C GLU A 6 17.53 -0.77 0.52
N GLU A 7 17.42 -0.56 1.84
CA GLU A 7 17.84 -1.56 2.84
C GLU A 7 17.10 -2.89 2.65
N LEU A 8 15.84 -2.84 2.20
CA LEU A 8 15.05 -4.03 1.92
C LEU A 8 15.53 -4.76 0.64
N ALA A 9 15.95 -4.00 -0.37
CA ALA A 9 16.52 -4.57 -1.60
C ALA A 9 17.87 -5.23 -1.32
N GLU A 10 18.74 -4.58 -0.53
CA GLU A 10 20.02 -5.15 -0.07
C GLU A 10 19.80 -6.45 0.71
N MET A 11 18.89 -6.45 1.69
CA MET A 11 18.54 -7.67 2.42
C MET A 11 18.05 -8.79 1.50
N ARG A 12 17.22 -8.49 0.49
CA ARG A 12 16.73 -9.49 -0.46
C ARG A 12 17.88 -10.09 -1.27
N ASP A 13 18.82 -9.25 -1.71
CA ASP A 13 19.94 -9.68 -2.53
C ASP A 13 20.93 -10.54 -1.70
N GLU A 14 21.17 -10.18 -0.44
CA GLU A 14 21.92 -11.03 0.51
C GLU A 14 21.24 -12.38 0.74
N MET A 15 19.91 -12.39 0.91
CA MET A 15 19.16 -13.64 1.09
C MET A 15 19.25 -14.53 -0.16
N LEU A 16 19.24 -13.93 -1.36
CA LEU A 16 19.40 -14.65 -2.61
C LEU A 16 20.80 -15.26 -2.74
N ASP A 17 21.84 -14.52 -2.38
CA ASP A 17 23.23 -14.98 -2.41
C ASP A 17 23.48 -16.10 -1.38
N CYS A 18 22.95 -15.94 -0.16
CA CYS A 18 23.16 -16.91 0.92
C CYS A 18 22.31 -18.18 0.82
N PHE A 19 21.08 -18.06 0.32
CA PHE A 19 20.08 -19.13 0.41
C PHE A 19 19.46 -19.51 -0.94
N GLY A 20 19.80 -18.82 -2.03
CA GLY A 20 19.21 -19.04 -3.33
C GLY A 20 17.77 -18.49 -3.45
N PRO A 21 16.99 -18.94 -4.44
CA PRO A 21 15.67 -18.38 -4.73
C PRO A 21 14.71 -18.45 -3.54
N LEU A 22 14.14 -17.30 -3.18
CA LEU A 22 13.19 -17.22 -2.06
C LEU A 22 11.90 -18.01 -2.34
N PRO A 23 11.37 -18.76 -1.36
CA PRO A 23 10.05 -19.36 -1.46
C PRO A 23 8.95 -18.28 -1.45
N PRO A 24 7.72 -18.59 -1.92
CA PRO A 24 6.63 -17.61 -2.04
C PRO A 24 6.33 -16.85 -0.74
N GLU A 25 6.38 -17.52 0.40
CA GLU A 25 6.09 -16.95 1.72
C GLU A 25 7.12 -15.87 2.10
N ALA A 26 8.41 -16.12 1.80
CA ALA A 26 9.47 -15.15 2.05
C ALA A 26 9.35 -13.94 1.10
N ARG A 27 8.99 -14.16 -0.16
CA ARG A 27 8.71 -13.05 -1.11
C ARG A 27 7.54 -12.21 -0.61
N ASN A 28 6.45 -12.83 -0.18
CA ASN A 28 5.29 -12.14 0.37
C ASN A 28 5.66 -11.30 1.60
N LEU A 29 6.51 -11.84 2.49
CA LEU A 29 6.98 -11.10 3.66
C LEU A 29 7.76 -9.83 3.28
N ILE A 30 8.67 -9.93 2.30
CA ILE A 30 9.40 -8.77 1.77
C ILE A 30 8.42 -7.75 1.17
N GLU A 31 7.43 -8.22 0.40
CA GLU A 31 6.43 -7.34 -0.20
C GLU A 31 5.59 -6.60 0.85
N VAL A 32 5.20 -7.27 1.94
CA VAL A 32 4.50 -6.68 3.09
C VAL A 32 5.38 -5.67 3.83
N ILE A 33 6.68 -5.94 4.00
CA ILE A 33 7.62 -4.99 4.61
C ILE A 33 7.71 -3.70 3.77
N SER A 34 7.84 -3.83 2.44
CA SER A 34 7.84 -2.68 1.52
C SER A 34 6.53 -1.90 1.61
N LEU A 35 5.38 -2.59 1.66
CA LEU A 35 4.08 -1.94 1.83
C LEU A 35 4.00 -1.14 3.14
N ARG A 36 4.46 -1.72 4.25
CA ARG A 36 4.51 -1.04 5.54
C ARG A 36 5.41 0.20 5.48
N ASN A 37 6.54 0.14 4.79
CA ASN A 37 7.45 1.28 4.65
C ASN A 37 6.80 2.43 3.86
N LEU A 38 6.05 2.12 2.79
CA LEU A 38 5.23 3.11 2.06
C LEU A 38 4.13 3.71 2.95
N MET A 39 3.40 2.87 3.70
CA MET A 39 2.36 3.32 4.61
C MET A 39 2.90 4.29 5.67
N LYS A 40 4.08 4.00 6.24
CA LYS A 40 4.73 4.89 7.22
C LYS A 40 5.02 6.27 6.64
N ARG A 41 5.53 6.36 5.41
CA ARG A 41 5.79 7.65 4.73
C ARG A 41 4.53 8.49 4.56
N LEU A 42 3.38 7.83 4.37
CA LEU A 42 2.08 8.48 4.19
C LEU A 42 1.31 8.66 5.51
N MET A 43 1.88 8.26 6.65
CA MET A 43 1.19 8.18 7.94
C MET A 43 -0.13 7.40 7.86
N ALA A 44 -0.15 6.33 7.05
CA ALA A 44 -1.27 5.41 7.00
C ALA A 44 -1.22 4.44 8.18
N GLU A 45 -2.33 4.35 8.91
CA GLU A 45 -2.47 3.56 10.13
C GLU A 45 -2.89 2.12 9.84
N LYS A 46 -3.73 1.93 8.82
CA LYS A 46 -4.26 0.63 8.44
C LYS A 46 -4.56 0.57 6.95
N MET A 47 -4.28 -0.58 6.34
CA MET A 47 -4.71 -0.93 4.99
C MET A 47 -5.44 -2.27 5.04
N GLU A 48 -6.62 -2.33 4.43
CA GLU A 48 -7.49 -3.51 4.46
C GLU A 48 -8.10 -3.74 3.08
N TYR A 49 -8.27 -5.01 2.72
CA TYR A 49 -9.04 -5.42 1.55
C TYR A 49 -10.18 -6.32 2.01
N ASP A 50 -11.42 -5.92 1.74
CA ASP A 50 -12.64 -6.62 2.20
C ASP A 50 -13.27 -7.55 1.13
N GLY A 51 -12.55 -7.79 0.02
CA GLY A 51 -13.06 -8.50 -1.16
C GLY A 51 -13.77 -7.61 -2.18
N ARG A 52 -14.07 -6.35 -1.83
CA ARG A 52 -14.75 -5.37 -2.69
C ARG A 52 -14.06 -4.02 -2.75
N HIS A 53 -13.40 -3.61 -1.69
CA HIS A 53 -12.75 -2.32 -1.54
C HIS A 53 -11.37 -2.51 -0.92
N MET A 54 -10.42 -1.72 -1.43
CA MET A 54 -9.21 -1.37 -0.73
C MET A 54 -9.49 -0.17 0.17
N ILE A 55 -9.26 -0.31 1.47
CA ILE A 55 -9.56 0.68 2.50
C ILE A 55 -8.25 1.12 3.12
N LEU A 56 -7.96 2.42 3.07
CA LEU A 56 -6.78 3.02 3.68
C LEU A 56 -7.21 3.99 4.78
N ALA A 57 -6.85 3.70 6.03
CA ALA A 57 -7.01 4.61 7.16
C ALA A 57 -5.74 5.45 7.30
N ILE A 58 -5.90 6.77 7.34
CA ILE A 58 -4.80 7.72 7.30
C ILE A 58 -4.86 8.61 8.54
N HIS A 59 -3.71 8.86 9.18
CA HIS A 59 -3.64 9.75 10.32
C HIS A 59 -4.02 11.19 9.91
N ARG A 60 -4.61 11.96 10.84
CA ARG A 60 -5.08 13.34 10.57
C ARG A 60 -3.97 14.29 10.11
N SER A 61 -2.76 14.07 10.61
CA SER A 61 -1.56 14.84 10.27
C SER A 61 -0.78 14.28 9.06
N SER A 62 -1.38 13.39 8.27
CA SER A 62 -0.74 12.84 7.09
C SER A 62 -0.30 13.93 6.11
N PRO A 63 0.85 13.76 5.43
CA PRO A 63 1.32 14.70 4.42
C PRO A 63 0.48 14.68 3.13
N ILE A 64 -0.53 13.81 3.00
CA ILE A 64 -1.38 13.73 1.81
C ILE A 64 -2.32 14.94 1.79
N ASP A 65 -2.30 15.70 0.69
CA ASP A 65 -3.23 16.80 0.45
C ASP A 65 -4.70 16.28 0.37
N PRO A 66 -5.60 16.72 1.26
CA PRO A 66 -7.02 16.35 1.21
C PRO A 66 -7.70 16.68 -0.11
N LEU A 67 -7.32 17.78 -0.78
CA LEU A 67 -7.90 18.16 -2.07
C LEU A 67 -7.57 17.12 -3.15
N ARG A 68 -6.39 16.51 -3.08
CA ARG A 68 -5.99 15.42 -3.98
C ARG A 68 -6.76 14.14 -3.71
N LEU A 69 -7.05 13.80 -2.45
CA LEU A 69 -7.91 12.65 -2.13
C LEU A 69 -9.31 12.82 -2.73
N VAL A 70 -9.86 14.03 -2.64
CA VAL A 70 -11.15 14.36 -3.26
C VAL A 70 -11.06 14.30 -4.79
N ALA A 71 -10.00 14.84 -5.40
CA ALA A 71 -9.79 14.77 -6.84
C ALA A 71 -9.62 13.32 -7.33
N LEU A 72 -8.87 12.50 -6.58
CA LEU A 72 -8.68 11.09 -6.86
C LEU A 72 -9.99 10.31 -6.76
N ALA A 73 -10.82 10.60 -5.75
CA ALA A 73 -12.15 10.04 -5.63
C ALA A 73 -13.03 10.38 -6.84
N LYS A 74 -13.00 11.64 -7.31
CA LYS A 74 -13.71 12.05 -8.52
C LYS A 74 -13.18 11.35 -9.77
N LYS A 75 -11.86 11.20 -9.91
CA LYS A 75 -11.20 10.57 -11.06
C LYS A 75 -11.50 9.07 -11.17
N LYS A 76 -11.44 8.33 -10.06
CA LYS A 76 -11.71 6.88 -10.06
C LYS A 76 -13.20 6.56 -10.24
N GLY A 77 -14.09 7.52 -9.99
CA GLY A 77 -15.52 7.39 -10.27
C GLY A 77 -16.32 6.72 -9.14
N LYS A 78 -17.48 6.16 -9.51
CA LYS A 78 -18.50 5.68 -8.55
C LYS A 78 -17.91 4.66 -7.56
N GLY A 79 -18.12 4.92 -6.27
CA GLY A 79 -17.72 4.04 -5.17
C GLY A 79 -16.41 4.42 -4.48
N THR A 80 -15.57 5.26 -5.10
CA THR A 80 -14.40 5.81 -4.39
C THR A 80 -14.87 6.94 -3.47
N ARG A 81 -14.48 6.89 -2.19
CA ARG A 81 -14.89 7.90 -1.20
C ARG A 81 -13.85 8.13 -0.14
N PHE A 82 -13.76 9.38 0.31
CA PHE A 82 -13.03 9.76 1.51
C PHE A 82 -14.04 10.15 2.59
N THR A 83 -13.94 9.55 3.77
CA THR A 83 -14.90 9.73 4.86
C THR A 83 -14.35 10.63 5.98
N PRO A 84 -15.22 11.23 6.82
CA PRO A 84 -14.78 12.12 7.91
C PRO A 84 -13.91 11.47 8.97
N ASP A 85 -13.93 10.14 9.09
CA ASP A 85 -13.04 9.34 9.96
C ASP A 85 -11.68 9.04 9.31
N HIS A 86 -11.30 9.79 8.27
CA HIS A 86 -10.03 9.70 7.55
C HIS A 86 -9.77 8.33 6.90
N ARG A 87 -10.82 7.73 6.34
CA ARG A 87 -10.71 6.50 5.55
C ARG A 87 -10.95 6.77 4.07
N PHE A 88 -10.07 6.22 3.24
CA PHE A 88 -10.16 6.27 1.80
C PHE A 88 -10.55 4.89 1.28
N TYR A 89 -11.72 4.80 0.66
CA TYR A 89 -12.26 3.57 0.09
C TYR A 89 -12.08 3.62 -1.43
N VAL A 90 -11.49 2.57 -2.00
CA VAL A 90 -11.30 2.41 -3.45
C VAL A 90 -11.91 1.07 -3.87
N PRO A 91 -12.94 1.05 -4.73
CA PRO A 91 -13.52 -0.19 -5.24
C PRO A 91 -12.49 -1.02 -6.01
N MET A 92 -12.37 -2.29 -5.64
CA MET A 92 -11.55 -3.33 -6.27
C MET A 92 -12.26 -4.70 -6.13
N PRO A 93 -13.43 -4.89 -6.75
CA PRO A 93 -14.19 -6.13 -6.58
C PRO A 93 -13.46 -7.34 -7.18
N ASP A 94 -13.55 -8.47 -6.47
CA ASP A 94 -13.10 -9.78 -6.94
C ASP A 94 -11.62 -9.82 -7.36
N LEU A 95 -10.79 -9.01 -6.69
CA LEU A 95 -9.36 -8.99 -6.91
C LEU A 95 -8.77 -10.35 -6.49
N PRO A 96 -8.01 -11.04 -7.37
CA PRO A 96 -7.31 -12.27 -7.01
C PRO A 96 -6.34 -12.04 -5.86
N GLU A 97 -6.22 -13.01 -4.96
CA GLU A 97 -5.41 -12.89 -3.74
C GLU A 97 -3.95 -12.51 -4.04
N GLU A 98 -3.38 -13.05 -5.12
CA GLU A 98 -2.00 -12.80 -5.54
C GLU A 98 -1.79 -11.35 -6.02
N ARG A 99 -2.87 -10.63 -6.35
CA ARG A 99 -2.84 -9.25 -6.86
C ARG A 99 -3.11 -8.22 -5.77
N VAL A 100 -3.57 -8.62 -4.58
CA VAL A 100 -3.96 -7.70 -3.49
C VAL A 100 -2.80 -6.82 -3.07
N ILE A 101 -1.61 -7.40 -2.84
CA ILE A 101 -0.44 -6.65 -2.40
C ILE A 101 0.04 -5.68 -3.48
N GLU A 102 0.05 -6.10 -4.75
CA GLU A 102 0.43 -5.23 -5.88
C GLU A 102 -0.53 -4.04 -6.02
N ALA A 103 -1.84 -4.30 -5.99
CA ALA A 103 -2.86 -3.25 -6.07
C ALA A 103 -2.76 -2.27 -4.90
N ALA A 104 -2.49 -2.78 -3.70
CA ALA A 104 -2.28 -1.99 -2.51
C ALA A 104 -1.04 -1.07 -2.64
N LYS A 105 0.10 -1.62 -3.10
CA LYS A 105 1.30 -0.82 -3.41
C LYS A 105 1.04 0.22 -4.49
N GLY A 106 0.30 -0.14 -5.54
CA GLY A 106 -0.08 0.79 -6.62
C GLY A 106 -0.86 1.99 -6.10
N LEU A 107 -1.85 1.75 -5.23
CA LEU A 107 -2.63 2.80 -4.59
C LEU A 107 -1.75 3.71 -3.71
N LEU A 108 -0.87 3.14 -2.88
CA LEU A 108 0.03 3.93 -2.04
C LEU A 108 1.00 4.78 -2.86
N ARG A 109 1.52 4.27 -3.99
CA ARG A 109 2.39 5.04 -4.89
C ARG A 109 1.66 6.18 -5.59
N GLU A 110 0.42 5.96 -6.03
CA GLU A 110 -0.42 7.02 -6.61
C GLU A 110 -0.70 8.15 -5.60
N LEU A 111 -0.85 7.80 -4.32
CA LEU A 111 -1.00 8.76 -3.23
C LEU A 111 0.33 9.44 -2.83
N ALA A 112 1.46 8.76 -2.99
CA ALA A 112 2.78 9.27 -2.64
C ALA A 112 3.41 10.16 -3.73
N ALA A 113 3.05 9.99 -5.00
CA ALA A 113 3.51 10.85 -6.09
C ALA A 113 2.94 12.26 -5.89
N GLN A 114 3.72 13.15 -5.27
CA GLN A 114 3.37 14.55 -4.98
C GLN A 114 3.18 15.38 -6.25
#